data_AF-Q9K604-F1
#
_entry.id   AF-Q9K604-F1
#
_cell.length_a   1.000
_cell.length_b   1.000
_cell.length_c   1.000
_cell.angle_alpha   90.00
_cell.angle_beta   90.00
_cell.angle_gamma   90.00
#
_symmetry.space_group_name_H-M   'P 1'
#
loop_
_entity.id
_entity.type
_entity.pdbx_description
1 polymer ?
#
loop_
_entity_poly.entity_id
_entity_poly.type
_entity_poly.pdbx_seq_one_letter_code
_entity_poly.pdbx_strand_id
1 'polypeptide(L)'
;MKHKGKIVFALFLVTVIVIIGATQKTPAEKMSARFSEYVKENQLDVLRQTTPQPLEPSLLALYVTPDDQMGIAEFGEETQAIAEARIDGDYTIVTLEGNDGQYVGILVSEEFRQLVSAVSYYDKQHQKLGESLFLENEFIVMDSLEYDITALYSIEFTDQDGEVVTVVESP
;
A
#
# COMPACT_ATOMS: atom_id res chain seq x y z
N MET A 1 8.59 -5.39 -61.26
CA MET A 1 8.40 -4.40 -60.17
C MET A 1 7.37 -4.80 -59.09
N LYS A 2 6.51 -5.81 -59.29
CA LYS A 2 5.45 -6.18 -58.32
C LYS A 2 5.92 -6.88 -57.01
N HIS A 3 7.11 -7.48 -56.99
CA HIS A 3 7.63 -8.18 -55.79
C HIS A 3 8.36 -7.27 -54.79
N LYS A 4 9.02 -6.20 -55.25
CA LYS A 4 9.79 -5.30 -54.38
C LYS A 4 8.86 -4.52 -53.42
N GLY A 5 7.68 -4.09 -53.89
CA GLY A 5 6.70 -3.39 -53.05
C GLY A 5 6.08 -4.26 -51.94
N LYS A 6 5.93 -5.57 -52.18
CA LYS A 6 5.39 -6.51 -51.18
C LYS A 6 6.39 -6.77 -50.04
N ILE A 7 7.68 -6.84 -50.37
CA ILE A 7 8.76 -7.04 -49.38
C ILE A 7 8.92 -5.80 -48.50
N VAL A 8 8.87 -4.59 -49.09
CA VAL A 8 8.94 -3.33 -48.33
C VAL A 8 7.72 -3.17 -47.42
N PHE A 9 6.52 -3.52 -47.90
CA PHE A 9 5.31 -3.48 -47.08
C PHE A 9 5.33 -4.50 -45.93
N ALA A 10 5.82 -5.72 -46.16
CA ALA A 10 5.96 -6.72 -45.11
C ALA A 10 7.01 -6.31 -44.05
N LEU A 11 8.14 -5.73 -44.46
CA LEU A 11 9.14 -5.17 -43.54
C LEU A 11 8.54 -4.03 -42.70
N PHE A 12 7.82 -3.11 -43.32
CA PHE A 12 7.15 -2.02 -42.60
C PHE A 12 6.13 -2.54 -41.58
N LEU A 13 5.33 -3.55 -41.95
CA LEU A 13 4.34 -4.16 -41.05
C LEU A 13 5.01 -4.86 -39.86
N VAL A 14 6.11 -5.59 -40.09
CA VAL A 14 6.89 -6.22 -39.02
C VAL A 14 7.53 -5.16 -38.11
N THR A 15 8.08 -4.08 -38.66
CA THR A 15 8.62 -2.98 -37.85
C THR A 15 7.54 -2.31 -37.00
N VAL A 16 6.34 -2.08 -37.54
CA VAL A 16 5.21 -1.52 -36.79
C VAL A 16 4.77 -2.47 -35.67
N ILE A 17 4.66 -3.77 -35.92
CA ILE A 17 4.30 -4.76 -34.89
C ILE A 17 5.36 -4.84 -33.79
N VAL A 18 6.65 -4.79 -34.15
CA VAL A 18 7.76 -4.78 -33.17
C VAL A 18 7.76 -3.50 -32.33
N ILE A 19 7.46 -2.34 -32.92
CA ILE A 19 7.34 -1.07 -32.18
C ILE A 19 6.11 -1.08 -31.24
N ILE A 20 4.98 -1.63 -31.69
CA ILE A 20 3.78 -1.77 -30.85
C ILE A 20 4.05 -2.73 -29.68
N GLY A 21 4.75 -3.85 -29.92
CA GLY A 21 5.16 -4.78 -28.86
C GLY A 21 6.16 -4.17 -27.87
N ALA A 22 7.05 -3.28 -28.33
CA ALA A 22 8.05 -2.61 -27.49
C ALA A 22 7.52 -1.37 -26.73
N THR A 23 6.27 -0.96 -26.95
CA THR A 23 5.63 0.17 -26.26
C THR A 23 4.62 -0.24 -25.20
N GLN A 24 4.38 -1.55 -25.03
CA GLN A 24 3.56 -2.05 -23.94
C GLN A 24 4.36 -2.05 -22.65
N LYS A 25 4.00 -1.14 -21.73
CA LYS A 25 4.46 -1.17 -20.35
C LYS A 25 4.15 -2.55 -19.75
N THR A 26 5.13 -3.13 -19.06
CA THR A 26 4.92 -4.31 -18.21
C THR A 26 3.87 -4.00 -17.13
N PRO A 27 3.22 -5.01 -16.52
CA PRO A 27 2.26 -4.79 -15.44
C PRO A 27 2.84 -3.93 -14.32
N ALA A 28 4.08 -4.19 -13.89
CA ALA A 28 4.79 -3.38 -12.89
C ALA A 28 4.96 -1.91 -13.30
N GLU A 29 5.31 -1.65 -14.57
CA GLU A 29 5.44 -0.27 -15.08
C GLU A 29 4.09 0.44 -15.20
N LYS A 30 3.00 -0.28 -15.47
CA LYS A 30 1.64 0.29 -15.46
C LYS A 30 1.24 0.69 -14.04
N MET A 31 1.43 -0.20 -13.06
CA MET A 31 1.12 0.05 -11.65
C MET A 31 1.93 1.23 -11.09
N SER A 32 3.24 1.25 -11.33
CA SER A 32 4.11 2.35 -10.91
C SER A 32 3.72 3.69 -11.56
N ALA A 33 3.31 3.69 -12.83
CA ALA A 33 2.85 4.90 -13.50
C ALA A 33 1.53 5.42 -12.91
N ARG A 34 0.57 4.54 -12.60
CA ARG A 34 -0.69 4.93 -11.93
C ARG A 34 -0.44 5.50 -10.54
N PHE A 35 0.43 4.87 -9.75
CA PHE A 35 0.83 5.42 -8.46
C PHE A 35 1.48 6.81 -8.61
N SER A 36 2.35 6.98 -9.60
CA SER A 36 3.00 8.27 -9.87
C SER A 36 2.01 9.36 -10.29
N GLU A 37 0.99 9.00 -11.07
CA GLU A 37 -0.12 9.89 -11.43
C GLU A 37 -0.94 10.27 -10.19
N TYR A 38 -1.27 9.30 -9.35
CA TYR A 38 -1.99 9.51 -8.09
C TYR A 38 -1.23 10.45 -7.13
N VAL A 39 0.08 10.26 -6.96
CA VAL A 39 0.95 11.15 -6.16
C VAL A 39 0.88 12.58 -6.68
N LYS A 40 0.91 12.76 -8.01
CA LYS A 40 0.86 14.09 -8.64
C LYS A 40 -0.50 14.75 -8.48
N GLU A 41 -1.58 14.01 -8.69
CA GLU A 41 -2.95 14.52 -8.60
C GLU A 41 -3.32 14.94 -7.17
N ASN A 42 -2.89 14.16 -6.17
CA ASN A 42 -3.21 14.38 -4.77
C ASN A 42 -2.11 15.14 -4.00
N GLN A 43 -1.05 15.57 -4.70
CA GLN A 43 0.06 16.33 -4.14
C GLN A 43 0.69 15.64 -2.92
N LEU A 44 0.78 14.31 -2.96
CA LEU A 44 1.28 13.53 -1.83
C LEU A 44 2.74 13.86 -1.52
N ASP A 45 3.08 13.96 -0.23
CA ASP A 45 4.45 14.21 0.19
C ASP A 45 5.28 12.93 0.04
N VAL A 46 6.20 12.91 -0.93
CA VAL A 46 7.07 11.76 -1.24
C VAL A 46 7.99 11.39 -0.07
N LEU A 47 8.25 12.32 0.86
CA LEU A 47 9.08 12.09 2.06
C LEU A 47 8.30 11.47 3.22
N ARG A 48 6.96 11.46 3.15
CA ARG A 48 6.07 10.85 4.14
C ARG A 48 5.31 9.65 3.56
N GLN A 49 5.94 8.97 2.60
CA GLN A 49 5.45 7.75 1.97
C GLN A 49 6.34 6.57 2.35
N THR A 50 5.74 5.40 2.54
CA THR A 50 6.54 4.17 2.54
C THR A 50 6.99 3.89 1.11
N THR A 51 8.17 3.26 0.96
CA THR A 51 8.54 2.70 -0.34
C THR A 51 7.44 1.75 -0.78
N PRO A 52 6.82 1.94 -1.96
CA PRO A 52 5.74 1.07 -2.40
C PRO A 52 6.18 -0.39 -2.41
N GLN A 53 5.40 -1.24 -1.73
CA GLN A 53 5.69 -2.66 -1.62
C GLN A 53 5.03 -3.38 -2.80
N PRO A 54 5.81 -4.07 -3.66
CA PRO A 54 5.23 -4.90 -4.70
C PRO A 54 4.62 -6.14 -4.06
N LEU A 55 3.33 -6.36 -4.32
CA LEU A 55 2.60 -7.56 -3.93
C LEU A 55 2.05 -8.14 -5.24
N GLU A 56 2.77 -8.97 -5.99
CA GLU A 56 2.23 -9.42 -7.30
C GLU A 56 0.82 -10.03 -7.12
N PRO A 57 -0.25 -9.45 -7.72
CA PRO A 57 -0.29 -8.60 -8.93
C PRO A 57 -0.58 -7.09 -8.72
N SER A 58 -0.31 -6.50 -7.56
CA SER A 58 -0.52 -5.11 -7.15
C SER A 58 0.72 -4.40 -6.57
N LEU A 59 0.58 -3.10 -6.33
CA LEU A 59 1.53 -2.24 -5.63
C LEU A 59 0.80 -1.56 -4.47
N LEU A 60 1.29 -1.75 -3.24
CA LEU A 60 0.72 -1.18 -2.03
C LEU A 60 1.58 -0.03 -1.52
N ALA A 61 0.97 1.08 -1.13
CA ALA A 61 1.67 2.24 -0.59
C ALA A 61 0.91 2.84 0.59
N LEU A 62 1.67 3.20 1.63
CA LEU A 62 1.21 4.10 2.69
C LEU A 62 1.68 5.51 2.37
N TYR A 63 0.81 6.49 2.62
CA TYR A 63 1.10 7.88 2.34
C TYR A 63 0.45 8.80 3.38
N VAL A 64 1.00 10.01 3.46
CA VAL A 64 0.39 11.13 4.17
C VAL A 64 0.10 12.26 3.17
N THR A 65 -1.11 12.79 3.22
CA THR A 65 -1.56 13.91 2.39
C THR A 65 -1.15 15.26 3.02
N PRO A 66 -1.09 16.36 2.23
CA PRO A 66 -0.78 17.69 2.76
C PRO A 66 -1.80 18.24 3.77
N ASP A 67 -3.02 17.70 3.79
CA ASP A 67 -4.10 18.07 4.73
C ASP A 67 -4.17 17.15 5.96
N ASP A 68 -3.05 16.49 6.28
CA ASP A 68 -2.87 15.62 7.45
C ASP A 68 -3.85 14.43 7.47
N GLN A 69 -3.96 13.72 6.35
CA GLN A 69 -4.59 12.41 6.30
C GLN A 69 -3.54 11.34 6.06
N MET A 70 -3.69 10.20 6.72
CA MET A 70 -2.97 8.98 6.42
C MET A 70 -3.83 8.15 5.46
N GLY A 71 -3.23 7.52 4.45
CA GLY A 71 -3.93 6.60 3.59
C GLY A 71 -3.12 5.39 3.17
N ILE A 72 -3.83 4.31 2.85
CA ILE A 72 -3.31 3.12 2.17
C ILE A 72 -3.91 3.11 0.77
N ALA A 73 -3.08 2.92 -0.24
CA ALA A 73 -3.52 2.73 -1.62
C ALA A 73 -2.92 1.46 -2.21
N GLU A 74 -3.77 0.65 -2.84
CA GLU A 74 -3.39 -0.51 -3.64
C GLU A 74 -3.67 -0.23 -5.11
N PHE A 75 -2.66 -0.41 -5.95
CA PHE A 75 -2.74 -0.26 -7.40
C PHE A 75 -2.50 -1.60 -8.07
N GLY A 76 -3.56 -2.20 -8.63
CA GLY A 76 -3.45 -3.30 -9.58
C GLY A 76 -3.24 -2.80 -11.01
N GLU A 77 -3.13 -3.73 -11.97
CA GLU A 77 -3.06 -3.37 -13.39
C GLU A 77 -4.30 -2.57 -13.83
N GLU A 78 -5.48 -2.98 -13.39
CA GLU A 78 -6.77 -2.35 -13.74
C GLU A 78 -7.60 -1.92 -12.52
N THR A 79 -7.25 -2.35 -11.31
CA THR A 79 -7.97 -2.01 -10.07
C THR A 79 -7.24 -0.93 -9.29
N GLN A 80 -7.97 -0.23 -8.43
CA GLN A 80 -7.42 0.71 -7.46
C GLN A 80 -8.35 0.74 -6.25
N ALA A 81 -7.75 0.59 -5.06
CA ALA A 81 -8.46 0.67 -3.80
C ALA A 81 -7.71 1.65 -2.89
N ILE A 82 -8.46 2.53 -2.22
CA ILE A 82 -7.90 3.57 -1.34
C ILE A 82 -8.76 3.66 -0.08
N ALA A 83 -8.10 3.81 1.06
CA ALA A 83 -8.70 4.18 2.32
C ALA A 83 -7.87 5.28 2.98
N GLU A 84 -8.54 6.27 3.57
CA GLU A 84 -7.91 7.41 4.23
C GLU A 84 -8.57 7.67 5.58
N ALA A 85 -7.75 8.09 6.55
CA ALA A 85 -8.20 8.58 7.84
C ALA A 85 -7.45 9.86 8.20
N ARG A 86 -8.15 10.79 8.84
CA ARG A 86 -7.54 12.01 9.37
C ARG A 86 -6.55 11.64 10.46
N ILE A 87 -5.37 12.26 10.41
CA ILE A 87 -4.38 12.16 11.46
C ILE A 87 -4.87 13.00 12.64
N ASP A 88 -5.15 12.33 13.75
CA ASP A 88 -5.60 12.96 14.99
C ASP A 88 -5.15 12.15 16.21
N GLY A 89 -4.66 12.83 17.23
CA GLY A 89 -4.22 12.21 18.48
C GLY A 89 -2.92 11.41 18.41
N ASP A 90 -2.85 10.36 19.24
CA ASP A 90 -1.64 9.58 19.49
C ASP A 90 -1.33 8.57 18.39
N TYR A 91 -2.35 8.13 17.65
CA TYR A 91 -2.21 7.17 16.56
C TYR A 91 -3.33 7.35 15.53
N THR A 92 -3.11 6.86 14.32
CA THR A 92 -4.08 6.81 13.24
C THR A 92 -4.02 5.45 12.59
N ILE A 93 -5.17 4.82 12.44
CA ILE A 93 -5.30 3.48 11.87
C ILE A 93 -6.14 3.60 10.61
N VAL A 94 -5.64 3.03 9.52
CA VAL A 94 -6.34 2.88 8.26
C VAL A 94 -6.42 1.39 7.94
N THR A 95 -7.56 0.94 7.45
CA THR A 95 -7.73 -0.42 6.94
C THR A 95 -8.18 -0.36 5.49
N LEU A 96 -7.62 -1.22 4.64
CA LEU A 96 -7.95 -1.33 3.22
C LEU A 96 -8.27 -2.79 2.89
N GLU A 97 -9.47 -3.05 2.38
CA GLU A 97 -9.78 -4.31 1.72
C GLU A 97 -9.19 -4.27 0.30
N GLY A 98 -8.13 -5.03 0.10
CA GLY A 98 -7.40 -5.10 -1.16
C GLY A 98 -7.73 -6.34 -1.99
N ASN A 99 -7.01 -6.52 -3.09
CA ASN A 99 -7.19 -7.67 -3.98
C ASN A 99 -6.80 -8.99 -3.29
N ASP A 100 -5.79 -8.94 -2.42
CA ASP A 100 -5.17 -10.11 -1.81
C ASP A 100 -5.40 -10.26 -0.29
N GLY A 101 -6.28 -9.44 0.29
CA GLY A 101 -6.60 -9.51 1.71
C GLY A 101 -6.88 -8.13 2.32
N GLN A 102 -6.83 -8.08 3.65
CA GLN A 102 -6.98 -6.83 4.40
C GLN A 102 -5.60 -6.27 4.78
N TYR A 103 -5.37 -5.02 4.43
CA TYR A 103 -4.17 -4.28 4.82
C TYR A 103 -4.47 -3.34 5.97
N VAL A 104 -3.55 -3.26 6.92
CA VAL A 104 -3.62 -2.34 8.05
C VAL A 104 -2.42 -1.44 8.03
N GLY A 105 -2.68 -0.14 8.12
CA GLY A 105 -1.70 0.91 8.18
C GLY A 105 -1.85 1.65 9.50
N ILE A 106 -0.76 1.75 10.25
CA ILE A 106 -0.75 2.41 11.55
C ILE A 106 0.31 3.50 11.56
N LEU A 107 -0.11 4.74 11.80
CA LEU A 107 0.75 5.88 12.07
C LEU A 107 0.70 6.19 13.56
N VAL A 108 1.84 6.42 14.20
CA VAL A 108 1.91 6.87 15.60
C VAL A 108 2.54 8.26 15.71
N SER A 109 2.13 9.05 16.70
CA SER A 109 2.70 10.37 16.97
C SER A 109 4.14 10.29 17.48
N GLU A 110 4.88 11.40 17.38
CA GLU A 110 6.27 11.46 17.86
C GLU A 110 6.39 11.29 19.39
N GLU A 111 5.34 11.62 20.12
CA GLU A 111 5.24 11.42 21.56
C GLU A 111 4.87 9.97 21.87
N PHE A 112 3.87 9.42 21.17
CA PHE A 112 3.37 8.07 21.43
C PHE A 112 4.39 6.98 21.06
N ARG A 113 5.23 7.21 20.04
CA ARG A 113 6.34 6.30 19.69
C ARG A 113 7.34 6.06 20.82
N GLN A 114 7.41 6.95 21.83
CA GLN A 114 8.30 6.76 22.98
C GLN A 114 7.71 5.77 24.00
N LEU A 115 6.42 5.47 23.87
CA LEU A 115 5.67 4.63 24.79
C LEU A 115 5.42 3.24 24.21
N VAL A 116 5.37 3.11 22.88
CA VAL A 116 5.02 1.86 22.19
C VAL A 116 6.21 1.28 21.44
N SER A 117 6.33 -0.05 21.44
CA SER A 117 7.33 -0.79 20.66
C SER A 117 6.72 -1.83 19.75
N ALA A 118 5.48 -2.26 20.00
CA ALA A 118 4.80 -3.23 19.16
C ALA A 118 3.31 -2.94 19.06
N VAL A 119 2.72 -3.52 18.02
CA VAL A 119 1.28 -3.52 17.78
C VAL A 119 0.82 -4.94 17.45
N SER A 120 -0.22 -5.40 18.15
CA SER A 120 -0.81 -6.72 17.97
C SER A 120 -2.25 -6.61 17.45
N TYR A 121 -2.62 -7.54 16.55
CA TYR A 121 -3.92 -7.55 15.88
C TYR A 121 -4.74 -8.74 16.37
N TYR A 122 -6.04 -8.55 16.59
CA TYR A 122 -6.93 -9.60 17.11
C TYR A 122 -8.26 -9.67 16.36
N ASP A 123 -8.83 -10.88 16.30
CA ASP A 123 -10.19 -11.11 15.82
C ASP A 123 -11.24 -10.95 16.92
N LYS A 124 -12.52 -11.16 16.57
CA LYS A 124 -13.66 -11.06 17.50
C LYS A 124 -13.58 -12.05 18.67
N GLN A 125 -12.88 -13.16 18.49
CA GLN A 125 -12.65 -14.19 19.49
C GLN A 125 -11.43 -13.89 20.37
N HIS A 126 -10.77 -12.74 20.15
CA HIS A 126 -9.52 -12.33 20.80
C HIS A 126 -8.36 -13.31 20.51
N GLN A 127 -8.40 -13.98 19.36
CA GLN A 127 -7.25 -14.72 18.87
C GLN A 127 -6.29 -13.73 18.19
N LYS A 128 -5.00 -13.81 18.55
CA LYS A 128 -3.96 -12.99 17.94
C LYS A 128 -3.74 -13.40 16.49
N LEU A 129 -3.84 -12.43 15.59
CA LEU A 129 -3.72 -12.56 14.15
C LEU A 129 -2.32 -12.25 13.66
N GLY A 130 -1.61 -11.36 14.36
CA GLY A 130 -0.24 -10.97 14.02
C GLY A 130 0.32 -9.97 15.02
N GLU A 131 1.59 -9.63 14.84
CA GLU A 131 2.29 -8.59 15.57
C GLU A 131 3.29 -7.91 14.65
N SER A 132 3.37 -6.59 14.76
CA SER A 132 4.45 -5.81 14.17
C SER A 132 5.20 -5.03 15.23
N LEU A 133 6.51 -4.92 15.02
CA LEU A 133 7.39 -4.11 15.84
C LEU A 133 7.61 -2.76 15.17
N PHE A 134 7.63 -1.69 15.94
CA PHE A 134 8.12 -0.40 15.46
C PHE A 134 9.65 -0.42 15.50
N LEU A 135 10.33 -0.34 14.35
CA LEU A 135 11.79 -0.19 14.34
C LEU A 135 12.19 1.20 14.86
N GLU A 136 13.46 1.35 15.27
CA GLU A 136 13.98 2.65 15.73
C GLU A 136 13.78 3.72 14.64
N ASN A 137 12.94 4.72 14.93
CA ASN A 137 12.53 5.83 14.06
C ASN A 137 11.43 5.53 13.02
N GLU A 138 10.81 4.35 13.05
CA GLU A 138 9.59 4.11 12.27
C GLU A 138 8.37 4.70 12.96
N PHE A 139 7.61 5.47 12.19
CA PHE A 139 6.34 6.07 12.60
C PHE A 139 5.16 5.38 11.93
N ILE A 140 5.43 4.49 10.96
CA ILE A 140 4.43 3.80 10.15
C ILE A 140 4.70 2.30 10.16
N VAL A 141 3.68 1.51 10.45
CA VAL A 141 3.65 0.06 10.23
C VAL A 141 2.61 -0.26 9.15
N MET A 142 2.95 -1.20 8.27
CA MET A 142 2.04 -1.76 7.27
C MET A 142 2.05 -3.27 7.38
N ASP A 143 0.90 -3.87 7.63
CA ASP A 143 0.73 -5.32 7.66
C ASP A 143 -0.33 -5.81 6.70
N SER A 144 -0.09 -7.02 6.20
CA SER A 144 -1.09 -7.82 5.51
C SER A 144 -1.65 -8.86 6.48
N LEU A 145 -2.96 -8.86 6.66
CA LEU A 145 -3.66 -9.91 7.41
C LEU A 145 -3.97 -11.06 6.45
N GLU A 146 -3.69 -12.30 6.86
CA GLU A 146 -3.93 -13.50 6.05
C GLU A 146 -5.36 -13.56 5.49
N TYR A 147 -5.51 -14.13 4.29
CA TYR A 147 -6.75 -14.19 3.50
C TYR A 147 -8.01 -14.69 4.23
N ASP A 148 -7.85 -15.52 5.26
CA ASP A 148 -8.98 -16.09 6.02
C ASP A 148 -9.47 -15.18 7.16
N ILE A 149 -8.78 -14.06 7.41
CA ILE A 149 -9.13 -13.07 8.42
C ILE A 149 -10.16 -12.12 7.82
N THR A 150 -11.42 -12.33 8.19
CA THR A 150 -12.56 -11.59 7.64
C THR A 150 -12.77 -10.21 8.26
N ALA A 151 -12.18 -9.93 9.43
CA ALA A 151 -12.20 -8.60 10.03
C ALA A 151 -11.23 -8.49 11.22
N LEU A 152 -10.37 -7.47 11.19
CA LEU A 152 -9.72 -6.94 12.38
C LEU A 152 -10.76 -6.45 13.39
N TYR A 153 -10.70 -6.95 14.63
CA TYR A 153 -11.61 -6.54 15.71
C TYR A 153 -10.95 -5.60 16.71
N SER A 154 -9.71 -5.87 17.11
CA SER A 154 -8.99 -4.96 18.00
C SER A 154 -7.50 -4.92 17.70
N ILE A 155 -6.91 -3.79 18.09
CA ILE A 155 -5.48 -3.52 18.02
C ILE A 155 -4.99 -3.20 19.42
N GLU A 156 -3.91 -3.85 19.86
CA GLU A 156 -3.25 -3.55 21.13
C GLU A 156 -1.87 -2.97 20.87
N PHE A 157 -1.55 -1.84 21.50
CA PHE A 157 -0.22 -1.28 21.52
C PHE A 157 0.47 -1.68 22.82
N THR A 158 1.70 -2.18 22.73
CA THR A 158 2.49 -2.57 23.89
C THR A 158 3.82 -1.81 23.96
N ASP A 159 4.32 -1.62 25.17
CA ASP A 159 5.64 -1.06 25.43
C ASP A 159 6.78 -2.09 25.28
N GLN A 160 8.01 -1.66 25.56
CA GLN A 160 9.22 -2.49 25.44
C GLN A 160 9.26 -3.70 26.39
N ASP A 161 8.49 -3.64 27.48
CA ASP A 161 8.36 -4.73 28.45
C ASP A 161 7.21 -5.68 28.08
N GLY A 162 6.42 -5.34 27.05
CA GLY A 162 5.26 -6.09 26.59
C GLY A 162 3.97 -5.74 27.34
N GLU A 163 3.96 -4.66 28.13
CA GLU A 163 2.78 -4.20 28.85
C GLU A 163 1.86 -3.41 27.92
N VAL A 164 0.55 -3.59 28.08
CA VAL A 164 -0.46 -2.94 27.22
C VAL A 164 -0.54 -1.45 27.55
N VAL A 165 -0.25 -0.61 26.56
CA VAL A 165 -0.35 0.86 26.64
C VAL A 165 -1.78 1.30 26.32
N THR A 166 -2.36 0.77 25.25
CA THR A 166 -3.75 1.07 24.86
C THR A 166 -4.32 -0.03 23.97
N VAL A 167 -5.66 -0.11 23.94
CA VAL A 167 -6.43 -1.02 23.10
C VAL A 167 -7.42 -0.22 22.28
N VAL A 168 -7.48 -0.51 20.99
CA VAL A 168 -8.38 0.12 20.03
C VAL A 168 -9.32 -0.96 19.51
N GLU A 169 -10.61 -0.80 19.77
CA GLU A 169 -11.62 -1.63 19.12
C GLU A 169 -11.92 -1.05 17.73
N SER A 170 -11.95 -1.92 16.74
CA SER A 170 -12.39 -1.62 15.39
C SER A 170 -13.89 -1.24 15.45
N PRO A 171 -14.31 -0.10 14.88
CA PRO A 171 -15.69 0.40 14.97
C PRO A 171 -16.73 -0.52 14.31
#